data_AF-A0A914RUE0-F1
#
_entry.id   AF-A0A914RUE0-F1
#
_cell.length_a   1.000
_cell.length_b   1.000
_cell.length_c   1.000
_cell.angle_alpha   90.00
_cell.angle_beta   90.00
_cell.angle_gamma   90.00
#
_symmetry.space_group_name_H-M   'P 1'
#
loop_
_entity.id
_entity.type
_entity.pdbx_description
1 polymer ?
#
loop_
_entity_poly.entity_id
_entity_poly.type
_entity_poly.pdbx_seq_one_letter_code
_entity_poly.pdbx_strand_id
1 'polypeptide(L)'
;LKCCSAAADGEHVRLTPDGVVQLLNVNNDDRGVYECTAKNKYTINGRTEVSEVILSRRLRVKSELAWLWPLIVIIAIVALLVLIIFVCECRKKRAEQKLRLKLMNSVDRSKRLQTHHYSMGELVRS
;
A
#
# COMPACT_ATOMS: atom_id res chain seq x y z
N LEU A 1 1.35 -9.25 -46.61
CA LEU A 1 0.22 -8.76 -45.79
C LEU A 1 0.64 -7.46 -45.11
N LYS A 2 -0.11 -6.37 -45.25
CA LYS A 2 0.09 -5.13 -44.47
C LYS A 2 -1.09 -5.04 -43.49
N CYS A 3 -0.85 -5.28 -42.21
CA CYS A 3 -1.93 -5.66 -41.30
C CYS A 3 -2.60 -4.52 -40.54
N CYS A 4 -1.97 -3.36 -40.35
CA CYS A 4 -2.58 -2.31 -39.52
C CYS A 4 -2.51 -0.92 -40.19
N SER A 5 -3.67 -0.27 -40.36
CA SER A 5 -3.77 1.16 -40.64
C SER A 5 -4.19 1.85 -39.35
N ALA A 6 -3.29 2.63 -38.75
CA ALA A 6 -3.62 3.50 -37.62
C ALA A 6 -3.60 4.96 -38.11
N ALA A 7 -4.38 5.83 -37.47
CA ALA A 7 -4.19 7.27 -37.57
C ALA A 7 -2.86 7.62 -36.86
N ALA A 8 -1.76 7.53 -37.61
CA ALA A 8 -0.42 7.80 -37.11
C ALA A 8 -0.13 9.29 -37.31
N ASP A 9 0.05 10.01 -36.20
CA ASP A 9 0.51 11.40 -36.20
C ASP A 9 2.04 11.50 -36.38
N GLY A 10 2.75 10.37 -36.28
CA GLY A 10 4.21 10.31 -36.44
C GLY A 10 4.99 10.72 -35.19
N GLU A 11 4.41 11.54 -34.32
CA GLU A 11 4.99 11.95 -33.03
C GLU A 11 4.68 10.95 -31.90
N HIS A 12 3.40 10.71 -31.60
CA HIS A 12 2.97 9.83 -30.50
C HIS A 12 2.71 8.39 -30.94
N VAL A 13 2.17 8.21 -32.15
CA VAL A 13 1.85 6.90 -32.74
C VAL A 13 2.62 6.74 -34.05
N ARG A 14 3.45 5.69 -34.13
CA ARG A 14 4.25 5.36 -35.31
C ARG A 14 3.87 4.00 -35.88
N LEU A 15 3.80 3.93 -37.20
CA LEU A 15 3.56 2.69 -37.95
C LEU A 15 4.85 2.22 -38.62
N THR A 16 5.19 0.95 -38.41
CA THR A 16 6.32 0.29 -39.06
C THR A 16 5.83 -0.43 -40.33
N PRO A 17 6.62 -0.49 -41.42
CA PRO A 17 6.25 -1.21 -42.64
C PRO A 17 5.86 -2.68 -42.41
N ASP A 18 6.39 -3.29 -41.35
CA ASP A 18 6.11 -4.67 -40.93
C ASP A 18 4.73 -4.84 -40.28
N GLY A 19 3.93 -3.77 -40.18
CA GLY A 19 2.59 -3.79 -39.58
C GLY A 19 2.59 -3.64 -38.06
N VAL A 20 3.70 -3.20 -37.46
CA VAL A 20 3.80 -2.95 -36.02
C VAL A 20 3.40 -1.50 -35.70
N VAL A 21 2.54 -1.33 -34.70
CA VAL A 21 2.20 -0.03 -34.12
C VAL A 21 3.08 0.23 -32.89
N GLN A 22 3.76 1.36 -32.87
CA GLN A 22 4.59 1.82 -31.75
C GLN A 22 3.96 3.07 -31.14
N LEU A 23 3.78 3.07 -29.82
CA LEU A 23 3.39 4.27 -29.07
C LEU A 23 4.62 4.80 -28.32
N LEU A 24 4.88 6.08 -28.48
CA LEU A 24 5.97 6.80 -27.83
C LEU A 24 5.42 7.54 -26.60
N ASN A 25 6.24 7.71 -25.56
CA ASN A 25 5.89 8.46 -24.35
C ASN A 25 4.51 8.09 -23.76
N VAL A 26 4.26 6.79 -23.61
CA VAL A 26 2.95 6.25 -23.22
C VAL A 26 2.50 6.79 -21.86
N ASN A 27 1.29 7.33 -21.82
CA ASN A 27 0.69 7.89 -20.62
C ASN A 27 -0.63 7.18 -20.26
N ASN A 28 -1.29 7.64 -19.20
CA ASN A 28 -2.51 7.02 -18.69
C ASN A 28 -3.72 7.12 -19.63
N ASP A 29 -3.73 8.10 -20.54
CA ASP A 29 -4.80 8.38 -21.50
C ASP A 29 -4.70 7.46 -22.71
N ASP A 30 -3.54 6.86 -22.95
CA ASP A 30 -3.34 5.79 -23.95
C ASP A 30 -3.98 4.45 -23.55
N ARG A 31 -4.57 4.37 -22.35
CA ARG A 31 -5.25 3.15 -21.92
C ARG A 31 -6.51 2.93 -22.75
N GLY A 32 -6.61 1.75 -23.35
CA GLY A 32 -7.74 1.44 -24.20
C GLY A 32 -7.64 0.07 -24.83
N VAL A 33 -8.55 -0.20 -25.76
CA VAL A 33 -8.50 -1.37 -26.64
C VAL A 33 -8.06 -0.87 -28.01
N TYR A 34 -6.99 -1.45 -28.52
CA TYR A 34 -6.45 -1.20 -29.85
C TYR A 34 -6.85 -2.36 -30.75
N GLU A 35 -7.39 -2.04 -31.92
CA GLU A 35 -7.79 -3.05 -32.89
C GLU A 35 -6.91 -2.95 -34.13
N CYS A 36 -6.39 -4.09 -34.57
CA CYS A 36 -5.70 -4.21 -35.85
C CYS A 36 -6.60 -4.97 -36.82
N THR A 37 -6.98 -4.29 -37.91
CA THR A 37 -7.82 -4.84 -38.97
C THR A 37 -6.98 -5.13 -40.21
N ALA A 38 -6.71 -6.39 -40.47
CA ALA A 38 -6.02 -6.85 -41.67
C ALA A 38 -7.05 -7.13 -42.78
N LYS A 39 -6.91 -6.45 -43.92
CA LYS A 39 -7.77 -6.63 -45.09
C LYS A 39 -6.98 -7.28 -46.22
N ASN A 40 -7.45 -8.41 -46.74
CA ASN A 40 -6.89 -9.07 -47.91
C ASN A 40 -7.90 -9.01 -49.06
N LYS A 41 -7.52 -8.36 -50.16
CA LYS A 41 -8.33 -8.31 -51.38
C LYS A 41 -7.84 -9.39 -52.33
N TYR A 42 -8.73 -10.26 -52.79
CA TYR A 42 -8.40 -11.30 -53.75
C TYR A 42 -9.49 -11.39 -54.82
N THR A 43 -9.11 -11.75 -56.04
CA THR A 43 -10.02 -11.84 -57.18
C THR A 43 -10.21 -13.30 -57.56
N ILE A 44 -11.45 -13.78 -57.56
CA ILE A 44 -11.82 -15.12 -58.04
C ILE A 44 -12.87 -14.94 -59.13
N ASN A 45 -12.63 -15.51 -60.31
CA ASN A 45 -13.56 -15.50 -61.44
C ASN A 45 -14.05 -14.08 -61.83
N GLY A 46 -13.17 -13.08 -61.78
CA GLY A 46 -13.48 -11.69 -62.10
C GLY A 46 -14.25 -10.92 -61.02
N ARG A 47 -14.60 -11.56 -59.89
CA ARG A 47 -15.16 -10.88 -58.72
C ARG A 47 -14.05 -10.62 -57.70
N THR A 48 -13.97 -9.38 -57.24
CA THR A 48 -13.05 -8.99 -56.18
C THR A 48 -13.74 -9.15 -54.84
N GLU A 49 -13.24 -10.06 -54.03
CA GLU A 49 -13.68 -10.32 -52.66
C GLU A 49 -12.68 -9.72 -51.68
N VAL A 50 -13.18 -9.29 -50.52
CA VAL A 50 -12.35 -8.71 -49.45
C VAL A 50 -12.56 -9.51 -48.17
N SER A 51 -11.51 -10.14 -47.67
CA SER A 51 -11.50 -10.80 -46.37
C SER A 51 -10.88 -9.89 -45.32
N GLU A 52 -11.53 -9.76 -44.16
CA GLU A 52 -11.08 -8.93 -43.06
C GLU A 52 -10.91 -9.76 -41.79
N VAL A 53 -9.79 -9.54 -41.09
CA VAL A 53 -9.48 -10.15 -39.79
C VAL A 53 -9.22 -9.04 -38.77
N ILE A 54 -9.89 -9.08 -37.62
CA ILE A 54 -9.77 -8.07 -36.56
C ILE A 54 -9.11 -8.70 -35.34
N LEU A 55 -8.08 -8.04 -34.81
CA LEU A 55 -7.38 -8.42 -33.58
C LEU A 55 -7.44 -7.29 -32.56
N SER A 56 -8.09 -7.53 -31.42
CA SER A 56 -8.24 -6.52 -30.36
C SER A 56 -7.26 -6.77 -29.20
N ARG A 57 -6.52 -5.75 -28.77
CA ARG A 57 -5.54 -5.80 -27.68
C ARG A 57 -5.78 -4.66 -26.69
N ARG A 58 -5.93 -5.00 -25.41
CA ARG A 58 -6.05 -3.99 -24.34
C ARG A 58 -4.66 -3.50 -23.91
N LEU A 59 -4.40 -2.21 -24.08
CA LEU A 59 -3.20 -1.56 -23.55
C LEU A 59 -3.43 -1.19 -22.09
N ARG A 60 -2.59 -1.74 -21.21
CA ARG A 60 -2.55 -1.38 -19.78
C ARG A 60 -1.26 -0.64 -19.51
N VAL A 61 -1.40 0.63 -19.14
CA VAL A 61 -0.28 1.47 -18.73
C VAL A 61 -0.13 1.35 -17.23
N LYS A 62 1.02 0.81 -16.80
CA LYS A 62 1.40 0.73 -15.39
C LYS A 62 1.99 2.08 -15.01
N SER A 63 1.50 2.68 -13.92
CA SER A 63 2.12 3.88 -13.38
C SER A 63 3.43 3.52 -12.70
N GLU A 64 4.46 4.35 -12.88
CA GLU A 64 5.74 4.22 -12.20
C GLU A 64 5.62 4.38 -10.68
N LEU A 65 4.51 4.91 -10.17
CA LEU A 65 4.28 5.08 -8.73
C LEU A 65 3.47 3.93 -8.12
N ALA A 66 3.02 2.95 -8.92
CA ALA A 66 2.21 1.83 -8.43
C ALA A 66 2.95 0.96 -7.40
N TRP A 67 4.28 0.88 -7.49
CA TRP A 67 5.09 0.11 -6.54
C TRP A 67 5.29 0.83 -5.19
N LEU A 68 5.03 2.14 -5.11
CA LEU A 68 5.11 2.89 -3.85
C LEU A 68 3.92 2.61 -2.94
N TRP A 69 2.75 2.31 -3.51
CA TRP A 69 1.56 1.96 -2.74
C TRP A 69 1.79 0.81 -1.73
N PRO A 70 2.31 -0.36 -2.13
CA PRO A 70 2.59 -1.43 -1.17
C PRO A 70 3.63 -1.01 -0.12
N LEU A 71 4.62 -0.18 -0.47
CA LEU A 71 5.59 0.36 0.49
C LEU A 71 4.92 1.23 1.57
N ILE A 72 4.02 2.13 1.16
CA ILE A 72 3.28 3.01 2.08
C ILE A 72 2.43 2.18 3.05
N VAL A 73 1.76 1.13 2.54
CA VAL A 73 0.96 0.22 3.38
C VAL A 73 1.84 -0.48 4.43
N ILE A 74 3.02 -0.97 4.04
CA ILE A 74 3.96 -1.60 4.97
C ILE A 74 4.42 -0.61 6.05
N ILE A 75 4.78 0.62 5.66
CA ILE A 75 5.20 1.67 6.61
C ILE A 75 4.08 1.99 7.60
N ALA A 76 2.83 2.12 7.13
CA ALA A 76 1.68 2.37 7.98
C ALA A 76 1.45 1.25 9.01
N ILE A 77 1.59 -0.01 8.60
CA ILE A 77 1.47 -1.17 9.50
C ILE A 77 2.56 -1.14 10.57
N VAL A 78 3.81 -0.91 10.19
CA VAL A 78 4.93 -0.83 11.14
C VAL A 78 4.73 0.31 12.13
N ALA A 79 4.32 1.49 11.66
CA ALA A 79 4.03 2.63 12.52
C ALA A 79 2.90 2.34 13.53
N LEU A 80 1.84 1.68 13.09
CA LEU A 80 0.74 1.26 13.96
C LEU A 80 1.21 0.26 15.03
N LEU A 81 2.03 -0.72 14.66
CA LEU A 81 2.60 -1.69 15.60
C LEU A 81 3.49 -1.00 16.64
N VAL A 82 4.36 -0.10 16.21
CA VAL A 82 5.22 0.69 17.12
C VAL A 82 4.37 1.52 18.08
N LEU A 83 3.30 2.16 17.58
CA LEU A 83 2.38 2.92 18.42
C LEU A 83 1.71 2.05 19.48
N ILE A 84 1.21 0.87 19.09
CA ILE A 84 0.58 -0.08 20.01
C ILE A 84 1.58 -0.53 21.08
N ILE A 85 2.79 -0.95 20.67
CA ILE A 85 3.84 -1.38 21.59
C ILE A 85 4.19 -0.25 22.56
N PHE A 86 4.40 0.96 22.06
CA PHE A 86 4.72 2.14 22.87
C PHE A 86 3.61 2.43 23.90
N VAL A 87 2.35 2.43 23.47
CA VAL A 87 1.21 2.64 24.38
C VAL A 87 1.13 1.53 25.43
N CYS A 88 1.32 0.27 25.04
CA CYS A 88 1.33 -0.87 25.96
C CYS A 88 2.45 -0.74 27.01
N GLU A 89 3.67 -0.40 26.59
CA GLU A 89 4.79 -0.18 27.51
C GLU A 89 4.54 1.01 28.44
N CYS A 90 4.07 2.14 27.91
CA CYS A 90 3.72 3.31 28.71
C CYS A 90 2.66 2.98 29.75
N ARG A 91 1.62 2.21 29.38
CA ARG A 91 0.57 1.77 30.30
C ARG A 91 1.10 0.80 31.36
N LYS A 92 1.94 -0.15 30.96
CA LYS A 92 2.58 -1.11 31.87
C LYS A 92 3.45 -0.40 32.90
N LYS A 93 4.34 0.51 32.47
CA LYS A 93 5.20 1.29 33.37
C LYS A 93 4.38 2.11 34.37
N ARG A 94 3.31 2.77 33.93
CA ARG A 94 2.40 3.53 34.81
C ARG A 94 1.67 2.63 35.82
N ALA A 95 1.26 1.43 35.42
CA ALA A 95 0.60 0.47 36.31
C ALA A 95 1.55 -0.07 37.39
N GLU A 96 2.77 -0.43 37.01
CA GLU A 96 3.81 -0.91 37.93
C GLU A 96 4.20 0.17 38.96
N GLN A 97 4.34 1.43 38.54
CA GLN A 97 4.62 2.54 39.45
C GLN A 97 3.50 2.77 40.47
N LYS A 98 2.22 2.69 40.04
CA LYS A 98 1.08 2.80 40.96
C LYS A 98 1.06 1.69 42.00
N LEU A 99 1.40 0.46 41.62
CA LEU A 99 1.50 -0.67 42.55
C LEU A 99 2.64 -0.48 43.55
N ARG A 100 3.82 -0.03 43.09
CA ARG A 100 4.96 0.29 43.95
C ARG A 100 4.65 1.40 44.96
N LEU A 101 3.95 2.46 44.55
CA LEU A 101 3.48 3.51 45.45
C LEU A 101 2.48 2.98 46.49
N LYS A 102 1.54 2.11 46.09
CA LYS A 102 0.60 1.48 47.02
C LYS A 102 1.31 0.61 48.07
N LEU A 103 2.31 -0.17 47.65
CA LEU A 103 3.17 -0.96 48.55
C LEU A 103 3.96 -0.07 49.51
N MET A 104 4.56 1.00 49.01
CA MET A 104 5.31 1.94 49.86
C MET A 104 4.40 2.61 50.90
N ASN A 105 3.18 3.01 50.49
CA ASN A 105 2.18 3.57 51.40
C ASN A 105 1.64 2.57 52.42
N SER A 106 1.54 1.27 52.08
CA SER A 106 1.15 0.24 53.05
C SER A 106 2.25 -0.03 54.07
N VAL A 107 3.52 -0.09 53.62
CA VAL A 107 4.68 -0.27 54.49
C VAL A 107 4.83 0.92 55.44
N ASP A 108 4.68 2.15 54.95
CA ASP A 108 4.76 3.35 55.79
C ASP A 108 3.65 3.39 56.86
N ARG A 109 2.43 2.97 56.52
CA ARG A 109 1.34 2.81 57.50
C ARG A 109 1.66 1.80 58.58
N SER A 110 2.19 0.62 58.22
CA SER A 110 2.57 -0.41 59.20
C SER A 110 3.65 0.07 60.17
N LYS A 111 4.67 0.77 59.67
CA LYS A 111 5.71 1.36 60.52
C LYS A 111 5.13 2.36 61.52
N ARG A 112 4.24 3.25 61.06
CA ARG A 112 3.61 4.28 61.90
C ARG A 112 2.79 3.67 63.04
N LEU A 113 2.06 2.58 62.78
CA LEU A 113 1.31 1.83 63.79
C LEU A 113 2.22 1.19 64.84
N GLN A 114 3.34 0.58 64.42
CA GLN A 114 4.34 0.04 65.34
C GLN A 114 4.96 1.12 66.24
N THR A 115 5.30 2.28 65.69
CA THR A 115 5.85 3.40 66.47
C THR A 115 4.85 3.90 67.54
N HIS A 116 3.56 4.01 67.19
CA HIS A 116 2.52 4.37 68.16
C HIS A 116 2.39 3.33 69.29
N HIS A 117 2.49 2.04 68.95
CA HIS A 117 2.39 0.96 69.93
C HIS A 117 3.60 0.94 70.90
N TYR A 118 4.79 1.30 70.42
CA TYR A 118 6.00 1.41 71.24
C TYR A 118 5.93 2.62 72.19
N SER A 119 5.49 3.79 71.69
CA SER A 119 5.39 5.02 72.47
C SER A 119 4.30 4.96 73.56
N MET A 120 3.17 4.30 73.31
CA MET A 120 2.17 4.00 74.36
C MET A 120 2.71 3.04 75.42
N GLY A 121 3.58 2.09 75.04
CA GLY A 121 4.23 1.18 75.97
C GLY A 121 5.24 1.87 76.91
N GLU A 122 5.89 2.94 76.46
CA GLU A 122 6.78 3.75 77.30
C GLU A 122 6.01 4.64 78.29
N LEU A 123 4.88 5.24 77.88
CA LEU A 123 4.04 6.07 78.75
C LEU A 123 3.39 5.30 79.92
N VAL A 124 3.13 4.00 79.75
CA VAL A 124 2.59 3.12 80.81
C VAL A 124 3.67 2.66 81.80
N ARG A 125 4.96 2.78 81.42
CA ARG A 125 6.09 2.28 82.22
C ARG A 125 6.76 3.37 83.08
N SER A 126 6.32 4.64 82.95
CA SER A 126 6.74 5.77 83.80
C SER A 126 5.70 6.11 84.84
#